data_AF-A0A7S2K482-F1
#
_entry.id   AF-A0A7S2K482-F1
#
_cell.length_a   1.000
_cell.length_b   1.000
_cell.length_c   1.000
_cell.angle_alpha   90.00
_cell.angle_beta   90.00
_cell.angle_gamma   90.00
#
_symmetry.space_group_name_H-M   'P 1'
#
loop_
_entity.id
_entity.type
_entity.pdbx_description
1 polymer ?
#
loop_
_entity_poly.entity_id
_entity_poly.type
_entity_poly.pdbx_seq_one_letter_code
_entity_poly.pdbx_strand_id
1 'polypeptide(L)'
;ANMQAAQRGRACVEERFWFRTQVLPEEQGGAPAAYARLTIREILMGSGAFQGLIPLCRRYLDSEGHHGEARQLLDRYLAFIEQRAAGTLMTPAAWMRQFVLQHESYEQDGRVPAAAAHDLMAAASEIGLGRRPCPEVLGSFVPAAEAGVRRAPPPLPAPLAPCGACQPRRLGRCATDCSRLNCGGGGCAVPA
;
A
#
# COMPACT_ATOMS: atom_id res chain seq x y z
N ALA A 1 -21.13 1.22 7.08
CA ALA A 1 -20.42 1.46 8.36
C ALA A 1 -18.93 1.15 8.26
N ASN A 2 -18.48 -0.11 8.18
CA ASN A 2 -17.05 -0.45 8.16
C ASN A 2 -16.27 0.19 7.01
N MET A 3 -16.82 0.16 5.79
CA MET A 3 -16.14 0.74 4.62
C MET A 3 -15.89 2.26 4.75
N GLN A 4 -16.80 2.99 5.41
CA GLN A 4 -16.63 4.42 5.65
C GLN A 4 -15.56 4.68 6.72
N ALA A 5 -15.52 3.87 7.78
CA ALA A 5 -14.48 3.97 8.80
C ALA A 5 -13.09 3.65 8.22
N ALA A 6 -12.99 2.67 7.31
CA ALA A 6 -11.72 2.26 6.70
C ALA A 6 -11.04 3.37 5.86
N GLN A 7 -11.83 4.32 5.34
CA GLN A 7 -11.32 5.41 4.51
C GLN A 7 -10.72 6.57 5.32
N ARG A 8 -10.96 6.63 6.63
CA ARG A 8 -10.46 7.72 7.47
C ARG A 8 -8.93 7.67 7.60
N GLY A 9 -8.34 8.85 7.78
CA GLY A 9 -6.92 8.94 8.14
C GLY A 9 -6.64 8.14 9.41
N ARG A 10 -5.55 7.37 9.41
CA ARG A 10 -5.12 6.54 10.56
C ARG A 10 -6.13 5.47 11.02
N ALA A 11 -7.07 5.08 10.16
CA ALA A 11 -8.08 4.06 10.48
C ALA A 11 -7.52 2.71 10.94
N CYS A 12 -6.30 2.33 10.50
CA CYS A 12 -5.62 1.12 10.96
C CYS A 12 -5.35 1.09 12.47
N VAL A 13 -5.15 2.25 13.10
CA VAL A 13 -4.74 2.35 14.52
C VAL A 13 -5.87 2.86 15.39
N GLU A 14 -6.68 3.79 14.89
CA GLU A 14 -7.63 4.55 15.71
C GLU A 14 -9.07 4.07 15.56
N GLU A 15 -9.45 3.59 14.37
CA GLU A 15 -10.85 3.28 14.07
C GLU A 15 -11.25 1.88 14.56
N ARG A 16 -12.56 1.74 14.82
CA ARG A 16 -13.17 0.47 15.25
C ARG A 16 -14.14 -0.03 14.20
N PHE A 17 -14.04 -1.32 13.91
CA PHE A 17 -14.79 -2.02 12.89
C PHE A 17 -15.74 -3.03 13.53
N TRP A 18 -16.92 -3.17 12.96
CA TRP A 18 -17.81 -4.28 13.29
C TRP A 18 -17.18 -5.58 12.81
N PHE A 19 -16.86 -6.47 13.75
CA PHE A 19 -16.22 -7.73 13.47
C PHE A 19 -16.95 -8.87 14.19
N ARG A 20 -17.01 -10.03 13.54
CA ARG A 20 -17.65 -11.22 14.09
C ARG A 20 -16.73 -11.85 15.13
N THR A 21 -17.19 -11.99 16.36
CA THR A 21 -16.38 -12.51 17.47
C THR A 21 -16.37 -14.04 17.54
N GLN A 22 -17.40 -14.69 16.98
CA GLN A 22 -17.53 -16.14 16.95
C GLN A 22 -17.22 -16.67 15.55
N VAL A 23 -16.04 -17.25 15.36
CA VAL A 23 -15.59 -17.73 14.03
C VAL A 23 -16.08 -19.16 13.74
N LEU A 24 -16.29 -19.97 14.78
CA LEU A 24 -16.80 -21.33 14.63
C LEU A 24 -18.31 -21.33 14.40
N PRO A 25 -18.83 -22.19 13.50
CA PRO A 25 -20.27 -22.36 13.31
C PRO A 25 -20.90 -22.98 14.57
N GLU A 26 -22.16 -22.63 14.84
CA GLU A 26 -22.90 -23.14 16.01
C GLU A 26 -22.94 -24.68 16.05
N GLU A 27 -22.99 -25.32 14.88
CA GLU A 27 -22.99 -26.78 14.72
C GLU A 27 -21.75 -27.47 15.29
N GLN A 28 -20.65 -26.73 15.48
CA GLN A 28 -19.40 -27.22 16.10
C GLN A 28 -19.26 -26.75 17.55
N GLY A 29 -20.36 -26.37 18.21
CA GLY A 29 -20.38 -25.86 19.58
C GLY A 29 -20.10 -24.36 19.71
N GLY A 30 -20.25 -23.60 18.61
CA GLY A 30 -20.10 -22.15 18.61
C GLY A 30 -21.30 -21.42 19.25
N ALA A 31 -21.05 -20.27 19.87
CA ALA A 31 -22.10 -19.35 20.29
C ALA A 31 -22.70 -18.62 19.05
N PRO A 32 -23.93 -18.05 19.16
CA PRO A 32 -24.56 -17.32 18.07
C PRO A 32 -23.68 -16.21 17.51
N ALA A 33 -23.86 -15.93 16.22
CA ALA A 33 -23.08 -14.95 15.47
C ALA A 33 -23.15 -13.56 16.14
N ALA A 34 -22.19 -13.30 17.00
CA ALA A 34 -22.06 -12.05 17.73
C ALA A 34 -21.09 -11.12 17.00
N TYR A 35 -21.45 -9.83 16.97
CA TYR A 35 -20.63 -8.78 16.41
C TYR A 35 -20.20 -7.82 17.52
N ALA A 36 -18.93 -7.42 17.50
CA ALA A 36 -18.40 -6.39 18.38
C ALA A 36 -17.67 -5.33 17.57
N ARG A 37 -17.54 -4.12 18.13
CA ARG A 37 -16.70 -3.07 17.56
C ARG A 37 -15.28 -3.21 18.09
N LEU A 38 -14.36 -3.64 17.23
CA LEU A 38 -12.97 -3.91 17.56
C LEU A 38 -12.03 -3.08 16.68
N THR A 39 -10.90 -2.65 17.24
CA THR A 39 -9.78 -2.10 16.49
C THR A 39 -9.10 -3.18 15.65
N ILE A 40 -8.33 -2.79 14.63
CA ILE A 40 -7.55 -3.75 13.81
C ILE A 40 -6.59 -4.57 14.69
N ARG A 41 -5.99 -3.93 15.71
CA ARG A 41 -5.15 -4.63 16.69
C ARG A 41 -5.91 -5.71 17.44
N GLU A 42 -7.10 -5.40 17.96
CA GLU A 42 -7.95 -6.37 18.67
C GLU A 42 -8.46 -7.48 17.76
N ILE A 43 -8.70 -7.19 16.48
CA ILE A 43 -9.08 -8.21 15.49
C ILE A 43 -7.90 -9.16 15.24
N LEU A 44 -6.68 -8.64 15.11
CA LEU A 44 -5.52 -9.46 14.79
C LEU A 44 -4.96 -10.20 16.00
N MET A 45 -4.81 -9.54 17.14
CA MET A 45 -4.19 -10.11 18.34
C MET A 45 -5.20 -10.70 19.33
N GLY A 46 -6.47 -10.38 19.15
CA GLY A 46 -7.54 -10.78 20.04
C GLY A 46 -7.96 -9.69 21.01
N SER A 47 -9.10 -9.92 21.63
CA SER A 47 -9.67 -9.18 22.75
C SER A 47 -10.35 -10.16 23.70
N GLY A 48 -10.87 -9.71 24.83
CA GLY A 48 -11.64 -10.60 25.74
C GLY A 48 -12.82 -11.32 25.05
N ALA A 49 -13.34 -10.77 23.95
CA ALA A 49 -14.44 -11.37 23.19
C ALA A 49 -14.00 -12.22 21.99
N PHE A 50 -12.74 -12.15 21.56
CA PHE A 50 -12.26 -12.84 20.35
C PHE A 50 -10.80 -13.26 20.50
N GLN A 51 -10.47 -14.51 20.18
CA GLN A 51 -9.10 -15.02 20.32
C GLN A 51 -8.04 -14.35 19.43
N GLY A 52 -8.44 -13.66 18.36
CA GLY A 52 -7.52 -13.01 17.42
C GLY A 52 -7.11 -13.89 16.24
N LEU A 53 -6.89 -13.26 15.08
CA LEU A 53 -6.48 -13.97 13.86
C LEU A 53 -5.02 -14.47 13.90
N ILE A 54 -4.10 -13.69 14.44
CA ILE A 54 -2.68 -14.07 14.53
C ILE A 54 -2.48 -15.24 15.50
N PRO A 55 -3.06 -15.25 16.72
CA PRO A 55 -3.02 -16.42 17.61
C PRO A 55 -3.62 -17.68 16.95
N LEU A 56 -4.72 -17.53 16.20
CA LEU A 56 -5.31 -18.62 15.41
C LEU A 56 -4.33 -19.19 14.39
N CYS A 57 -3.69 -18.34 13.59
CA CYS A 57 -2.68 -18.76 12.62
C CYS A 57 -1.53 -19.49 13.31
N ARG A 58 -1.01 -18.97 14.42
CA ARG A 58 0.08 -19.62 15.17
C ARG A 58 -0.33 -21.01 15.68
N ARG A 59 -1.52 -21.14 16.27
CA ARG A 59 -2.05 -22.43 16.74
C ARG A 59 -2.20 -23.46 15.62
N TYR A 60 -2.66 -23.02 14.45
CA TYR A 60 -2.77 -23.89 13.28
C TYR A 60 -1.38 -24.36 12.80
N LEU A 61 -0.41 -23.45 12.72
CA LEU A 61 0.96 -23.79 12.36
C LEU A 61 1.60 -24.76 13.38
N ASP A 62 1.24 -24.64 14.66
CA ASP A 62 1.68 -25.57 15.72
C ASP A 62 1.05 -26.96 15.56
N SER A 63 -0.25 -27.04 15.23
CA SER A 63 -0.94 -28.33 15.07
C SER A 63 -0.51 -29.11 13.83
N GLU A 64 -0.14 -28.43 12.76
CA GLU A 64 0.35 -29.06 11.51
C GLU A 64 1.84 -29.46 11.59
N GLY A 65 2.51 -29.20 12.71
CA GLY A 65 3.92 -29.58 12.90
C GLY A 65 4.91 -28.78 12.05
N HIS A 66 4.55 -27.56 11.64
CA HIS A 66 5.48 -26.69 10.91
C HIS A 66 6.53 -26.12 11.87
N HIS A 67 7.75 -26.63 11.76
CA HIS A 67 8.91 -26.23 12.56
C HIS A 67 10.10 -25.89 11.64
N GLY A 68 11.04 -25.06 12.14
CA GLY A 68 12.25 -24.67 11.40
C GLY A 68 12.17 -23.29 10.74
N GLU A 69 12.97 -23.08 9.70
CA GLU A 69 13.15 -21.76 9.06
C GLU A 69 11.86 -21.19 8.47
N ALA A 70 11.02 -22.03 7.86
CA ALA A 70 9.74 -21.62 7.30
C ALA A 70 8.81 -21.05 8.40
N ARG A 71 8.80 -21.67 9.58
CA ARG A 71 8.03 -21.18 10.73
C ARG A 71 8.55 -19.83 11.22
N GLN A 72 9.86 -19.69 11.36
CA GLN A 72 10.49 -18.43 11.77
C GLN A 72 10.19 -17.30 10.79
N LEU A 73 10.19 -17.59 9.49
CA LEU A 73 9.83 -16.62 8.45
C LEU A 73 8.35 -16.21 8.54
N LEU A 74 7.43 -17.16 8.73
CA LEU A 74 6.02 -16.86 8.96
C LEU A 74 5.80 -16.02 10.21
N ASP A 75 6.49 -16.35 11.31
CA ASP A 75 6.40 -15.58 12.55
C ASP A 75 6.90 -14.15 12.36
N ARG A 76 7.93 -13.92 11.54
CA ARG A 76 8.37 -12.57 11.14
C ARG A 76 7.29 -11.83 10.35
N TYR A 77 6.62 -12.47 9.40
CA TYR A 77 5.52 -11.84 8.64
C TYR A 77 4.35 -11.48 9.57
N LEU A 78 3.97 -12.39 10.47
CA LEU A 78 2.89 -12.16 11.43
C LEU A 78 3.24 -11.02 12.40
N ALA A 79 4.47 -11.00 12.91
CA ALA A 79 4.96 -9.92 13.77
C ALA A 79 4.98 -8.56 13.04
N PHE A 80 5.31 -8.53 11.75
CA PHE A 80 5.24 -7.30 10.95
C PHE A 80 3.82 -6.76 10.81
N ILE A 81 2.85 -7.64 10.56
CA ILE A 81 1.42 -7.27 10.50
C ILE A 81 0.94 -6.77 11.87
N GLU A 82 1.34 -7.44 12.95
CA GLU A 82 1.05 -7.05 14.33
C GLU A 82 1.59 -5.65 14.66
N GLN A 83 2.86 -5.37 14.35
CA GLN A 83 3.49 -4.08 14.64
C GLN A 83 2.81 -2.92 13.88
N ARG A 84 2.32 -3.16 12.66
CA ARG A 84 1.56 -2.18 11.89
C ARG A 84 0.18 -1.94 12.51
N ALA A 85 -0.50 -2.99 12.96
CA ALA A 85 -1.78 -2.87 13.65
C ALA A 85 -1.66 -2.19 15.01
N ALA A 86 -0.53 -2.39 15.71
CA ALA A 86 -0.20 -1.72 16.96
C ALA A 86 0.13 -0.23 16.78
N GLY A 87 0.41 0.21 15.54
CA GLY A 87 0.84 1.57 15.24
C GLY A 87 2.33 1.84 15.54
N THR A 88 3.10 0.82 15.88
CA THR A 88 4.57 0.92 16.03
C THR A 88 5.24 1.16 14.68
N LEU A 89 4.74 0.50 13.63
CA LEU A 89 5.15 0.76 12.24
C LEU A 89 4.12 1.60 11.51
N MET A 90 4.61 2.54 10.72
CA MET A 90 3.77 3.38 9.87
C MET A 90 3.17 2.56 8.73
N THR A 91 1.92 2.90 8.38
CA THR A 91 1.38 2.46 7.09
C THR A 91 2.08 3.22 5.96
N PRO A 92 2.23 2.62 4.76
CA PRO A 92 2.75 3.34 3.60
C PRO A 92 1.97 4.63 3.32
N ALA A 93 0.65 4.62 3.52
CA ALA A 93 -0.19 5.81 3.37
C ALA A 93 0.13 6.90 4.42
N ALA A 94 0.44 6.54 5.66
CA ALA A 94 0.87 7.51 6.67
C ALA A 94 2.26 8.07 6.32
N TRP A 95 3.19 7.21 5.88
CA TRP A 95 4.51 7.62 5.46
C TRP A 95 4.48 8.58 4.26
N MET A 96 3.71 8.27 3.21
CA MET A 96 3.56 9.16 2.04
C MET A 96 3.02 10.53 2.43
N ARG A 97 2.02 10.59 3.32
CA ARG A 97 1.48 11.87 3.81
C ARG A 97 2.53 12.65 4.60
N GLN A 98 3.26 11.98 5.51
CA GLN A 98 4.32 12.64 6.28
C GLN A 98 5.45 13.14 5.40
N PHE A 99 5.85 12.36 4.38
CA PHE A 99 6.87 12.74 3.42
C PHE A 99 6.50 14.04 2.69
N VAL A 100 5.27 14.12 2.16
CA VAL A 100 4.79 15.33 1.48
C VAL A 100 4.66 16.50 2.45
N LEU A 101 4.14 16.28 3.66
CA LEU A 101 4.00 17.31 4.69
C LEU A 101 5.33 17.94 5.12
N GLN A 102 6.42 17.18 5.04
CA GLN A 102 7.77 17.63 5.41
C GLN A 102 8.56 18.19 4.22
N HIS A 103 8.00 18.16 3.01
CA HIS A 103 8.69 18.60 1.81
C HIS A 103 8.73 20.13 1.71
N GLU A 104 9.90 20.69 1.39
CA GLU A 104 10.13 22.15 1.37
C GLU A 104 9.20 22.90 0.39
N SER A 105 8.86 22.28 -0.73
CA SER A 105 7.98 22.87 -1.75
C SER A 105 6.48 22.75 -1.43
N TYR A 106 6.10 22.08 -0.33
CA TYR A 106 4.69 21.89 0.03
C TYR A 106 4.17 23.06 0.86
N GLU A 107 3.18 23.77 0.33
CA GLU A 107 2.62 25.00 0.92
C GLU A 107 1.45 24.75 1.89
N GLN A 108 1.20 23.50 2.28
CA GLN A 108 0.08 23.12 3.18
C GLN A 108 -1.32 23.48 2.66
N ASP A 109 -1.46 23.66 1.35
CA ASP A 109 -2.69 24.02 0.66
C ASP A 109 -3.52 22.80 0.19
N GLY A 110 -3.06 21.59 0.51
CA GLY A 110 -3.68 20.33 0.08
C GLY A 110 -3.33 19.91 -1.34
N ARG A 111 -2.48 20.65 -2.07
CA ARG A 111 -2.02 20.31 -3.42
C ARG A 111 -0.59 19.78 -3.36
N VAL A 112 -0.36 18.60 -3.93
CA VAL A 112 0.99 18.03 -3.97
C VAL A 112 1.77 18.67 -5.13
N PRO A 113 2.87 19.40 -4.88
CA PRO A 113 3.67 20.00 -5.93
C PRO A 113 4.42 18.91 -6.72
N ALA A 114 4.70 19.18 -7.99
CA ALA A 114 5.36 18.21 -8.88
C ALA A 114 6.73 17.75 -8.36
N ALA A 115 7.49 18.65 -7.72
CA ALA A 115 8.77 18.33 -7.10
C ALA A 115 8.62 17.29 -5.96
N ALA A 116 7.70 17.52 -5.02
CA ALA A 116 7.45 16.58 -3.93
C ALA A 116 6.94 15.23 -4.43
N ALA A 117 6.10 15.23 -5.47
CA ALA A 117 5.62 13.99 -6.09
C ALA A 117 6.75 13.18 -6.75
N HIS A 118 7.66 13.86 -7.46
CA HIS A 118 8.84 13.23 -8.04
C HIS A 118 9.72 12.59 -6.96
N ASP A 119 10.04 13.34 -5.91
CA ASP A 119 10.95 12.89 -4.85
C ASP A 119 10.33 11.77 -4.01
N LEU A 120 9.00 11.81 -3.81
CA LEU A 120 8.25 10.73 -3.18
C LEU A 120 8.37 9.43 -3.98
N MET A 121 8.18 9.49 -5.31
CA MET A 121 8.26 8.33 -6.18
C MET A 121 9.69 7.78 -6.26
N ALA A 122 10.69 8.65 -6.30
CA ALA A 122 12.10 8.26 -6.25
C ALA A 122 12.42 7.54 -4.94
N ALA A 123 12.05 8.12 -3.79
CA ALA A 123 12.25 7.51 -2.48
C ALA A 123 11.51 6.17 -2.35
N ALA A 124 10.27 6.07 -2.81
CA ALA A 124 9.51 4.82 -2.79
C ALA A 124 10.15 3.72 -3.64
N SER A 125 10.69 4.08 -4.82
CA SER A 125 11.44 3.16 -5.69
C SER A 125 12.72 2.66 -5.02
N GLU A 126 13.48 3.56 -4.41
CA GLU A 126 14.70 3.20 -3.67
C GLU A 126 14.42 2.26 -2.49
N ILE A 127 13.35 2.52 -1.73
CA ILE A 127 12.90 1.66 -0.63
C ILE A 127 12.48 0.29 -1.16
N GLY A 128 11.68 0.25 -2.24
CA GLY A 128 11.22 -1.00 -2.86
C GLY A 128 12.35 -1.85 -3.42
N LEU A 129 13.43 -1.21 -3.89
CA LEU A 129 14.65 -1.86 -4.36
C LEU A 129 15.65 -2.18 -3.22
N GLY A 130 15.34 -1.83 -1.98
CA GLY A 130 16.23 -2.02 -0.82
C GLY A 130 17.49 -1.15 -0.85
N ARG A 131 17.52 -0.09 -1.67
CA ARG A 131 18.66 0.85 -1.75
C ARG A 131 18.63 1.90 -0.64
N ARG A 132 17.42 2.23 -0.16
CA ARG A 132 17.20 3.17 0.93
C ARG A 132 16.55 2.44 2.11
N PRO A 133 17.16 2.44 3.32
CA PRO A 133 16.50 1.91 4.49
C PRO A 133 15.31 2.81 4.89
N CYS A 134 14.20 2.20 5.30
CA CYS A 134 13.04 2.90 5.85
C CYS A 134 12.52 2.13 7.08
N PRO A 135 13.18 2.31 8.24
CA PRO A 135 12.81 1.60 9.46
C PRO A 135 11.41 1.99 9.97
N GLU A 136 10.89 3.16 9.59
CA GLU A 136 9.57 3.63 10.01
C GLU A 136 8.43 2.80 9.39
N VAL A 137 8.61 2.31 8.16
CA VAL A 137 7.60 1.51 7.43
C VAL A 137 7.91 0.01 7.50
N LEU A 138 9.19 -0.36 7.46
CA LEU A 138 9.64 -1.75 7.38
C LEU A 138 10.11 -2.31 8.74
N GLY A 139 10.52 -1.47 9.69
CA GLY A 139 11.06 -1.94 10.97
C GLY A 139 12.29 -2.81 10.79
N SER A 140 12.36 -3.90 11.57
CA SER A 140 13.37 -4.95 11.43
C SER A 140 13.06 -5.94 10.29
N PHE A 141 11.92 -5.76 9.61
CA PHE A 141 11.57 -6.56 8.44
C PHE A 141 12.39 -6.09 7.25
N VAL A 142 13.65 -6.52 7.20
CA VAL A 142 14.43 -6.50 5.97
C VAL A 142 13.99 -7.75 5.20
N PRO A 143 13.30 -7.63 4.04
CA PRO A 143 13.22 -8.78 3.14
C PRO A 143 14.67 -9.17 2.92
N ALA A 144 15.04 -10.41 3.29
CA ALA A 144 16.37 -10.92 3.02
C ALA A 144 16.67 -10.51 1.59
N ALA A 145 17.74 -9.74 1.38
CA ALA A 145 18.08 -9.24 0.07
C ALA A 145 18.15 -10.49 -0.82
N GLU A 146 17.10 -10.73 -1.59
CA GLU A 146 17.09 -11.84 -2.54
C GLU A 146 18.08 -11.41 -3.60
N ALA A 147 19.33 -11.80 -3.38
CA ALA A 147 20.35 -11.91 -4.39
C ALA A 147 19.80 -12.87 -5.46
N GLY A 148 18.95 -12.38 -6.36
CA GLY A 148 18.34 -13.24 -7.37
C GLY A 148 17.36 -12.58 -8.32
N VAL A 149 16.34 -11.87 -7.84
CA VAL A 149 15.27 -11.36 -8.73
C VAL A 149 15.42 -9.86 -8.94
N ARG A 150 16.51 -9.47 -9.63
CA ARG A 150 16.60 -8.15 -10.24
C ARG A 150 15.64 -8.09 -11.41
N ARG A 151 14.35 -7.84 -11.16
CA ARG A 151 13.49 -7.29 -12.22
C ARG A 151 13.93 -5.85 -12.41
N ALA A 152 14.62 -5.58 -13.52
CA ALA A 152 14.85 -4.20 -13.93
C ALA A 152 13.49 -3.48 -13.92
N PRO A 153 13.40 -2.26 -13.35
CA PRO A 153 12.20 -1.47 -13.50
C PRO A 153 11.85 -1.44 -14.99
N PRO A 154 10.57 -1.66 -15.38
CA PRO A 154 10.18 -1.52 -16.78
C PRO A 154 10.65 -0.14 -17.24
N PRO A 155 11.27 -0.04 -18.43
CA PRO A 155 11.74 1.25 -18.91
C PRO A 155 10.58 2.23 -18.88
N LEU A 156 10.82 3.43 -18.35
CA LEU A 156 9.86 4.51 -18.43
C LEU A 156 9.41 4.63 -19.90
N PRO A 157 8.11 4.78 -20.18
CA PRO A 157 7.66 4.99 -21.54
C PRO A 157 8.42 6.18 -22.11
N ALA A 158 9.01 5.99 -23.29
CA ALA A 158 9.69 7.07 -23.99
C ALA A 158 8.73 8.27 -24.09
N PRO A 159 9.22 9.52 -23.95
CA PRO A 159 8.38 10.68 -24.21
C PRO A 159 7.71 10.49 -25.57
N LEU A 160 6.38 10.65 -25.61
CA LEU A 160 5.59 10.47 -26.82
C LEU A 160 6.27 11.25 -27.94
N ALA A 161 6.67 10.54 -28.99
CA ALA A 161 7.33 11.16 -30.12
C ALA A 161 6.41 12.29 -30.64
N PRO A 162 6.94 13.49 -30.90
CA PRO A 162 6.14 14.51 -31.56
C PRO A 162 5.63 13.93 -32.88
N CYS A 163 4.33 14.09 -33.11
CA CYS A 163 3.67 13.76 -34.38
C CYS A 163 4.55 14.20 -35.55
N GLY A 164 4.99 13.26 -36.40
CA GLY A 164 5.88 13.53 -37.53
C GLY A 164 5.31 14.50 -38.57
N ALA A 165 4.03 14.87 -38.47
CA ALA A 165 3.39 15.89 -39.30
C ALA A 165 3.55 17.31 -38.75
N CYS A 166 4.06 17.51 -37.53
CA CYS A 166 4.27 18.82 -36.93
C CYS A 166 5.77 19.19 -36.96
N GLN A 167 6.22 19.82 -38.04
CA GLN A 167 7.51 20.53 -38.02
C GLN A 167 7.51 21.64 -36.97
N PRO A 168 8.65 21.94 -36.34
CA PRO A 168 8.73 22.97 -35.30
C PRO A 168 8.64 24.36 -35.93
N ARG A 169 7.45 24.95 -35.98
CA ARG A 169 7.34 26.41 -36.01
C ARG A 169 7.13 26.93 -34.59
N ARG A 170 8.03 27.83 -34.21
CA ARG A 170 8.03 28.59 -32.96
C ARG A 170 6.61 29.08 -32.67
N LEU A 171 6.20 28.96 -31.40
CA LEU A 171 4.93 29.40 -30.80
C LEU A 171 3.79 28.35 -30.80
N GLY A 172 3.89 27.40 -29.87
CA GLY A 172 2.89 27.25 -28.80
C GLY A 172 1.41 27.04 -29.13
N ARG A 173 1.01 26.66 -30.35
CA ARG A 173 -0.38 26.22 -30.65
C ARG A 173 -0.38 25.37 -31.93
N CYS A 174 -0.91 24.15 -31.84
CA CYS A 174 -1.26 23.33 -33.00
C CYS A 174 -2.38 24.06 -33.77
N ALA A 175 -2.13 24.44 -35.04
CA ALA A 175 -3.10 25.13 -35.88
C ALA A 175 -3.92 24.18 -36.79
N THR A 176 -3.63 22.88 -36.78
CA THR A 176 -4.24 21.94 -37.71
C THR A 176 -5.18 20.99 -36.97
N ASP A 177 -6.46 21.13 -37.26
CA ASP A 177 -7.52 20.23 -36.82
C ASP A 177 -7.22 18.79 -37.31
N CYS A 178 -6.65 17.98 -36.42
CA CYS A 178 -6.21 16.60 -36.72
C CYS A 178 -7.37 15.65 -37.02
N SER A 179 -8.63 16.09 -36.90
CA SER A 179 -9.82 15.30 -37.25
C SER A 179 -9.96 15.04 -38.76
N ARG A 180 -9.23 15.76 -39.62
CA ARG A 180 -9.30 15.62 -41.10
C ARG A 180 -8.15 14.86 -41.74
N LEU A 181 -7.10 14.56 -40.98
CA LEU A 181 -5.98 13.74 -41.47
C LEU A 181 -6.29 12.30 -41.07
N ASN A 182 -6.54 11.45 -42.07
CA ASN A 182 -6.79 10.01 -41.90
C ASN A 182 -5.48 9.31 -41.47
N CYS A 183 -5.02 9.62 -40.26
CA CYS A 183 -3.95 8.94 -39.57
C CYS A 183 -4.53 7.64 -39.03
N GLY A 184 -4.14 6.51 -39.61
CA GLY A 184 -4.70 5.20 -39.31
C GLY A 184 -4.79 4.92 -37.79
N GLY A 185 -6.01 4.80 -37.30
CA GLY A 185 -6.39 3.92 -36.20
C GLY A 185 -5.80 4.17 -34.81
N GLY A 186 -5.21 5.32 -34.52
CA GLY A 186 -4.69 5.65 -33.18
C GLY A 186 -5.13 7.04 -32.75
N GLY A 187 -6.25 7.13 -32.02
CA GLY A 187 -6.81 8.39 -31.55
C GLY A 187 -5.81 9.18 -30.70
N CYS A 188 -5.66 10.48 -30.99
CA CYS A 188 -4.94 11.42 -30.14
C CYS A 188 -5.79 11.68 -28.89
N ALA A 189 -5.39 11.14 -27.74
CA ALA A 189 -5.99 11.49 -26.46
C ALA A 189 -5.60 12.94 -26.13
N VAL A 190 -6.58 13.84 -26.19
CA VAL A 190 -6.46 15.22 -25.67
C VAL A 190 -6.52 15.12 -24.14
N PRO A 191 -5.57 15.69 -23.38
CA PRO A 191 -5.70 15.77 -21.93
C PRO A 191 -6.77 16.81 -21.59
N ALA A 192 -7.72 16.43 -20.73
CA ALA A 192 -8.52 17.38 -19.97
C ALA A 192 -7.73 17.88 -18.77
#